data_AF-A0A1I5R167-F1
#
_entry.id   AF-A0A1I5R167-F1
#
_cell.length_a   1.000
_cell.length_b   1.000
_cell.length_c   1.000
_cell.angle_alpha   90.00
_cell.angle_beta   90.00
_cell.angle_gamma   90.00
#
_symmetry.space_group_name_H-M   'P 1'
#
loop_
_entity.id
_entity.type
_entity.pdbx_description
1 polymer ?
#
loop_
_entity_poly.entity_id
_entity_poly.type
_entity_poly.pdbx_seq_one_letter_code
_entity_poly.pdbx_strand_id
1 'polypeptide(L)'
;MELDDLEEQAFKAVRAYARALNGRTANRIIHTLRRAKAAGVYGDAGHRTRWDEFCHEWQEGPHGPLRTAWEQDVYPYLASYSSGLADEDQLLLSAAAMWEFDEAQNHRDLGICPELIQRSIMDALVKAAMARDLSRFGPR
;
A
#
# COMPACT_ATOMS: atom_id res chain seq x y z
N MET A 1 -31.48 -13.99 12.67
CA MET A 1 -30.24 -13.26 12.38
C MET A 1 -29.89 -12.58 13.67
N GLU A 2 -28.88 -13.12 14.36
CA GLU A 2 -28.43 -12.56 15.64
C GLU A 2 -27.61 -11.29 15.34
N LEU A 3 -27.55 -10.34 16.28
CA LEU A 3 -26.85 -9.06 16.09
C LEU A 3 -25.39 -9.29 15.68
N ASP A 4 -24.77 -10.32 16.23
CA ASP A 4 -23.38 -10.74 15.95
C ASP A 4 -23.17 -11.15 14.49
N ASP A 5 -24.17 -11.79 13.85
CA ASP A 5 -24.10 -12.18 12.43
C ASP A 5 -24.07 -10.95 11.51
N LEU A 6 -24.80 -9.90 11.88
CA LEU A 6 -24.90 -8.66 11.11
C LEU A 6 -23.62 -7.85 11.22
N GLU A 7 -23.03 -7.78 12.42
CA GLU A 7 -21.75 -7.13 12.66
C GLU A 7 -20.62 -7.81 11.89
N GLU A 8 -20.57 -9.15 11.90
CA GLU A 8 -19.57 -9.90 11.15
C GLU A 8 -19.70 -9.67 9.63
N GLN A 9 -20.94 -9.65 9.11
CA GLN A 9 -21.22 -9.39 7.70
C GLN A 9 -20.84 -7.96 7.29
N ALA A 10 -21.18 -6.96 8.11
CA ALA A 10 -20.81 -5.57 7.89
C ALA A 10 -19.28 -5.43 7.84
N PHE A 11 -18.59 -6.04 8.78
CA PHE A 11 -17.13 -6.02 8.83
C PHE A 11 -16.48 -6.67 7.59
N LYS A 12 -16.99 -7.82 7.15
CA LYS A 12 -16.54 -8.46 5.89
C LYS A 12 -16.75 -7.54 4.69
N ALA A 13 -17.89 -6.86 4.61
CA ALA A 13 -18.18 -5.91 3.54
C ALA A 13 -17.21 -4.73 3.54
N VAL A 14 -16.95 -4.12 4.71
CA VAL A 14 -15.99 -3.01 4.87
C VAL A 14 -14.58 -3.43 4.46
N ARG A 15 -14.13 -4.62 4.85
CA ARG A 15 -12.82 -5.15 4.43
C ARG A 15 -12.75 -5.40 2.93
N ALA A 16 -13.79 -5.99 2.34
CA ALA A 16 -13.84 -6.23 0.90
C ALA A 16 -13.79 -4.91 0.12
N TYR A 17 -14.53 -3.90 0.60
CA TYR A 17 -14.50 -2.55 0.05
C TYR A 17 -13.10 -1.93 0.11
N ALA A 18 -12.49 -1.94 1.30
CA ALA A 18 -11.17 -1.37 1.52
C ALA A 18 -10.11 -2.04 0.65
N ARG A 19 -10.13 -3.37 0.56
CA ARG A 19 -9.21 -4.13 -0.29
C ARG A 19 -9.35 -3.78 -1.77
N ALA A 20 -10.58 -3.62 -2.25
CA ALA A 20 -10.84 -3.23 -3.64
C ALA A 20 -10.34 -1.80 -3.91
N LEU A 21 -10.60 -0.87 -3.00
CA LEU A 21 -10.18 0.52 -3.13
C LEU A 21 -8.66 0.66 -3.07
N ASN A 22 -8.00 0.08 -2.07
CA ASN A 22 -6.54 0.06 -1.94
C ASN A 22 -5.87 -0.62 -3.12
N GLY A 23 -6.43 -1.73 -3.63
CA GLY A 23 -5.94 -2.39 -4.84
C GLY A 23 -6.00 -1.51 -6.08
N ARG A 24 -7.10 -0.74 -6.27
CA ARG A 24 -7.18 0.23 -7.38
C ARG A 24 -6.13 1.33 -7.25
N THR A 25 -5.90 1.83 -6.05
CA THR A 25 -4.90 2.87 -5.77
C THR A 25 -3.48 2.38 -6.00
N ALA A 26 -3.15 1.20 -5.45
CA ALA A 26 -1.87 0.56 -5.66
C ALA A 26 -1.60 0.38 -7.16
N ASN A 27 -2.59 -0.07 -7.94
CA ASN A 27 -2.45 -0.19 -9.40
C ASN A 27 -2.19 1.15 -10.11
N ARG A 28 -2.79 2.25 -9.65
CA ARG A 28 -2.50 3.59 -10.19
C ARG A 28 -1.06 4.01 -9.90
N ILE A 29 -0.61 3.83 -8.66
CA ILE A 29 0.77 4.14 -8.24
C ILE A 29 1.76 3.28 -9.04
N ILE A 30 1.52 1.98 -9.15
CA ILE A 30 2.30 1.04 -9.98
C ILE A 30 2.37 1.53 -11.43
N HIS A 31 1.24 1.95 -12.01
CA HIS A 31 1.21 2.46 -13.37
C HIS A 31 2.09 3.71 -13.53
N THR A 32 2.05 4.63 -12.58
CA THR A 32 2.92 5.81 -12.55
C THR A 32 4.40 5.41 -12.46
N LEU A 33 4.75 4.52 -11.54
CA LEU A 33 6.13 4.05 -11.33
C LEU A 33 6.68 3.28 -12.55
N ARG A 34 5.84 2.55 -13.28
CA ARG A 34 6.23 1.86 -14.53
C ARG A 34 6.56 2.83 -15.68
N ARG A 35 6.07 4.06 -15.63
CA ARG A 35 6.35 5.09 -16.65
C ARG A 35 7.58 5.92 -16.33
N ALA A 36 8.00 5.93 -15.06
CA ALA A 36 9.22 6.57 -14.64
C ALA A 36 10.42 5.63 -14.89
N LYS A 37 11.48 6.16 -15.49
CA LYS A 37 12.74 5.42 -15.67
C LYS A 37 13.35 5.11 -14.30
N ALA A 38 13.96 3.93 -14.18
CA ALA A 38 14.81 3.55 -13.06
C ALA A 38 15.79 4.69 -12.72
N ALA A 39 15.91 5.02 -11.42
CA ALA A 39 16.69 6.13 -10.93
C ALA A 39 18.01 5.70 -10.24
N GLY A 40 18.27 4.39 -10.17
CA GLY A 40 19.44 3.79 -9.54
C GLY A 40 19.37 3.83 -8.00
N VAL A 41 18.18 4.01 -7.42
CA VAL A 41 18.03 4.23 -5.97
C VAL A 41 18.54 3.03 -5.15
N TYR A 42 18.53 1.82 -5.72
CA TYR A 42 19.03 0.60 -5.08
C TYR A 42 20.37 0.08 -5.62
N GLY A 43 21.14 0.93 -6.28
CA GLY A 43 22.51 0.59 -6.73
C GLY A 43 22.58 -0.31 -7.97
N ASP A 44 21.49 -0.94 -8.41
CA ASP A 44 21.43 -1.68 -9.68
C ASP A 44 20.74 -0.87 -10.80
N ALA A 45 21.53 -0.51 -11.81
CA ALA A 45 21.08 0.20 -13.00
C ALA A 45 20.47 -0.74 -14.08
N GLY A 46 20.35 -2.04 -13.80
CA GLY A 46 19.76 -3.04 -14.71
C GLY A 46 18.23 -2.96 -14.85
N HIS A 47 17.56 -2.26 -13.94
CA HIS A 47 16.11 -2.11 -13.96
C HIS A 47 15.64 -1.09 -15.02
N ARG A 48 14.47 -1.34 -15.61
CA ARG A 48 13.91 -0.45 -16.64
C ARG A 48 13.13 0.70 -16.03
N THR A 49 12.41 0.43 -14.95
CA THR A 49 11.43 1.35 -14.37
C THR A 49 11.61 1.48 -12.86
N ARG A 50 11.11 2.58 -12.29
CA ARG A 50 11.04 2.73 -10.82
C ARG A 50 10.22 1.62 -10.16
N TRP A 51 9.21 1.08 -10.86
CA TRP A 51 8.47 -0.07 -10.34
C TRP A 51 9.34 -1.32 -10.20
N ASP A 52 10.23 -1.59 -11.17
CA ASP A 52 11.11 -2.76 -11.10
C ASP A 52 12.14 -2.61 -9.97
N GLU A 53 12.65 -1.39 -9.75
CA GLU A 53 13.51 -1.05 -8.61
C GLU A 53 12.79 -1.30 -7.29
N PHE A 54 11.57 -0.76 -7.14
CA PHE A 54 10.74 -0.99 -5.95
C PHE A 54 10.51 -2.48 -5.69
N CYS A 55 10.21 -3.26 -6.73
CA CYS A 55 10.05 -4.71 -6.59
C CYS A 55 11.33 -5.40 -6.13
N HIS A 56 12.48 -5.02 -6.71
CA HIS A 56 13.77 -5.62 -6.37
C HIS A 56 14.11 -5.39 -4.91
N GLU A 57 14.00 -4.17 -4.39
CA GLU A 57 14.27 -3.91 -2.97
C GLU A 57 13.38 -4.73 -2.05
N TRP A 58 12.07 -4.79 -2.32
CA TRP A 58 11.15 -5.53 -1.46
C TRP A 58 11.40 -7.04 -1.49
N GLN A 59 11.94 -7.58 -2.58
CA GLN A 59 12.27 -9.00 -2.73
C GLN A 59 13.66 -9.37 -2.21
N GLU A 60 14.67 -8.53 -2.44
CA GLU A 60 16.09 -8.88 -2.25
C GLU A 60 16.76 -8.14 -1.08
N GLY A 61 16.30 -6.93 -0.72
CA GLY A 61 16.92 -6.10 0.32
C GLY A 61 18.36 -5.64 -0.01
N PRO A 62 18.96 -4.74 0.81
CA PRO A 62 18.75 -4.59 2.24
C PRO A 62 17.97 -3.32 2.65
N HIS A 63 16.86 -3.53 3.36
CA HIS A 63 15.88 -2.54 3.85
C HIS A 63 16.36 -1.48 4.86
N GLY A 64 17.66 -1.20 4.94
CA GLY A 64 18.24 -0.24 5.88
C GLY A 64 18.22 1.19 5.32
N PRO A 65 19.34 1.68 4.75
CA PRO A 65 19.51 3.10 4.42
C PRO A 65 18.66 3.61 3.24
N LEU A 66 17.99 2.72 2.49
CA LEU A 66 17.24 3.06 1.27
C LEU A 66 15.71 2.99 1.44
N ARG A 67 15.21 2.48 2.57
CA ARG A 67 13.77 2.51 2.91
C ARG A 67 13.22 3.94 2.88
N THR A 68 13.95 4.88 3.47
CA THR A 68 13.58 6.30 3.55
C THR A 68 13.53 6.98 2.18
N ALA A 69 14.36 6.56 1.21
CA ALA A 69 14.35 7.11 -0.14
C ALA A 69 13.04 6.78 -0.87
N TRP A 70 12.48 5.60 -0.66
CA TRP A 70 11.20 5.21 -1.26
C TRP A 70 10.00 5.72 -0.50
N GLU A 71 10.12 5.93 0.79
CA GLU A 71 9.12 6.71 1.52
C GLU A 71 9.00 8.09 0.88
N GLN A 72 10.11 8.79 0.59
CA GLN A 72 10.08 10.09 -0.09
C GLN A 72 9.49 10.04 -1.51
N ASP A 73 9.71 8.95 -2.25
CA ASP A 73 9.26 8.82 -3.64
C ASP A 73 7.78 8.36 -3.74
N VAL A 74 7.33 7.51 -2.82
CA VAL A 74 5.98 6.90 -2.82
C VAL A 74 4.99 7.68 -1.96
N TYR A 75 5.42 8.24 -0.82
CA TYR A 75 4.51 8.96 0.08
C TYR A 75 3.80 10.14 -0.54
N PRO A 76 4.39 10.95 -1.46
CA PRO A 76 3.65 12.01 -2.11
C PRO A 76 2.41 11.48 -2.85
N TYR A 77 2.49 10.28 -3.46
CA TYR A 77 1.33 9.64 -4.08
C TYR A 77 0.34 9.11 -3.06
N LEU A 78 0.82 8.52 -1.95
CA LEU A 78 -0.04 8.03 -0.87
C LEU A 78 -0.81 9.18 -0.20
N ALA A 79 -0.12 10.26 0.12
CA ALA A 79 -0.67 11.46 0.75
C ALA A 79 -1.64 12.18 -0.18
N SER A 80 -1.27 12.38 -1.45
CA SER A 80 -2.17 12.98 -2.46
C SER A 80 -3.42 12.15 -2.69
N TYR A 81 -3.32 10.82 -2.59
CA TYR A 81 -4.48 9.95 -2.73
C TYR A 81 -5.36 10.01 -1.48
N SER A 82 -4.78 9.87 -0.29
CA SER A 82 -5.54 9.85 0.96
C SER A 82 -6.30 11.17 1.18
N SER A 83 -5.71 12.31 0.80
CA SER A 83 -6.37 13.62 0.92
C SER A 83 -7.44 13.90 -0.14
N GLY A 84 -7.47 13.11 -1.23
CA GLY A 84 -8.44 13.25 -2.31
C GLY A 84 -9.70 12.40 -2.15
N LEU A 85 -9.80 11.62 -1.07
CA LEU A 85 -10.93 10.75 -0.79
C LEU A 85 -12.07 11.50 -0.09
N ALA A 86 -13.30 11.05 -0.33
CA ALA A 86 -14.44 11.48 0.46
C ALA A 86 -14.28 11.03 1.92
N ASP A 87 -14.84 11.77 2.87
CA ASP A 87 -14.70 11.48 4.30
C ASP A 87 -15.24 10.09 4.66
N GLU A 88 -16.31 9.64 4.01
CA GLU A 88 -16.88 8.31 4.19
C GLU A 88 -15.90 7.21 3.76
N ASP A 89 -15.21 7.40 2.63
CA ASP A 89 -14.19 6.47 2.16
C ASP A 89 -13.00 6.44 3.11
N GLN A 90 -12.57 7.61 3.58
CA GLN A 90 -11.48 7.70 4.55
C GLN A 90 -11.83 6.98 5.86
N LEU A 91 -13.05 7.18 6.38
CA LEU A 91 -13.51 6.52 7.59
C LEU A 91 -13.55 4.99 7.42
N LEU A 92 -14.13 4.50 6.33
CA LEU A 92 -14.22 3.06 6.05
C LEU A 92 -12.84 2.42 5.88
N LEU A 93 -11.91 3.10 5.20
CA LEU A 93 -10.54 2.64 5.04
C LEU A 93 -9.76 2.63 6.36
N SER A 94 -9.88 3.70 7.15
CA SER A 94 -9.25 3.77 8.47
C SER A 94 -9.77 2.68 9.39
N ALA A 95 -11.09 2.48 9.43
CA ALA A 95 -11.72 1.41 10.19
C ALA A 95 -11.16 0.05 9.75
N ALA A 96 -11.25 -0.29 8.45
CA ALA A 96 -10.71 -1.54 7.91
C ALA A 96 -9.24 -1.80 8.28
N ALA A 97 -8.41 -0.76 8.20
CA ALA A 97 -6.99 -0.82 8.53
C ALA A 97 -6.73 -0.97 10.03
N MET A 98 -7.53 -0.35 10.91
CA MET A 98 -7.43 -0.52 12.36
C MET A 98 -7.57 -2.00 12.75
N TRP A 99 -8.51 -2.70 12.14
CA TRP A 99 -8.67 -4.14 12.38
C TRP A 99 -7.60 -4.99 11.70
N GLU A 100 -7.18 -4.64 10.48
CA GLU A 100 -6.14 -5.39 9.76
C GLU A 100 -4.79 -5.35 10.48
N PHE A 101 -4.46 -4.23 11.13
CA PHE A 101 -3.19 -4.03 11.82
C PHE A 101 -3.26 -4.21 13.34
N ASP A 102 -4.38 -4.69 13.87
CA ASP A 102 -4.64 -4.86 15.32
C ASP A 102 -4.44 -3.55 16.13
N GLU A 103 -4.75 -2.42 15.50
CA GLU A 103 -4.66 -1.07 16.09
C GLU A 103 -5.97 -0.66 16.78
N ALA A 104 -6.97 -1.54 16.81
CA ALA A 104 -8.29 -1.28 17.40
C ALA A 104 -8.19 -0.92 18.90
N GLN A 105 -7.18 -1.41 19.61
CA GLN A 105 -6.95 -1.04 21.01
C GLN A 105 -6.37 0.38 21.18
N ASN A 106 -5.67 0.87 20.17
CA ASN A 106 -5.02 2.19 20.15
C ASN A 106 -5.99 3.30 19.71
N HIS A 107 -7.08 2.94 19.03
CA HIS A 107 -8.10 3.86 18.53
C HIS A 107 -9.48 3.46 19.07
N ARG A 108 -9.79 3.90 20.30
CA ARG A 108 -11.08 3.62 20.95
C ARG A 108 -12.28 4.24 20.21
N ASP A 109 -12.04 5.29 19.44
CA ASP A 109 -13.05 5.97 18.65
C ASP A 109 -12.79 5.71 17.16
N LEU A 110 -13.79 5.24 16.44
CA LEU A 110 -13.79 5.13 14.98
C LEU A 110 -13.62 6.53 14.39
N GLY A 111 -12.47 6.79 13.79
CA GLY A 111 -12.12 8.08 13.21
C GLY A 111 -11.26 7.93 11.96
N ILE A 112 -11.22 9.01 11.17
CA ILE A 112 -10.32 9.11 10.02
C ILE A 112 -8.88 9.16 10.52
N CYS A 113 -8.08 8.19 10.09
CA CYS A 113 -6.66 8.07 10.36
C CYS A 113 -5.91 7.91 9.03
N PRO A 114 -5.37 9.00 8.46
CA PRO A 114 -4.67 8.99 7.18
C PRO A 114 -3.46 8.06 7.17
N GLU A 115 -2.75 7.93 8.29
CA GLU A 115 -1.56 7.09 8.43
C GLU A 115 -1.91 5.61 8.21
N LEU A 116 -3.05 5.14 8.74
CA LEU A 116 -3.53 3.78 8.54
C LEU A 116 -4.00 3.53 7.10
N ILE A 117 -4.61 4.53 6.47
CA ILE A 117 -4.98 4.46 5.05
C ILE A 117 -3.71 4.29 4.19
N GLN A 118 -2.72 5.15 4.41
CA GLN A 118 -1.45 5.11 3.68
C GLN A 118 -0.71 3.79 3.90
N ARG A 119 -0.69 3.29 5.14
CA ARG A 119 -0.12 1.99 5.50
C ARG A 119 -0.82 0.83 4.78
N SER A 120 -2.16 0.84 4.70
CA SER A 120 -2.92 -0.20 4.01
C SER A 120 -2.71 -0.18 2.49
N ILE A 121 -2.58 1.01 1.88
CA ILE A 121 -2.22 1.13 0.46
C ILE A 121 -0.77 0.66 0.23
N MET A 122 0.15 1.01 1.12
CA MET A 122 1.55 0.57 1.05
C MET A 122 1.65 -0.96 1.16
N ASP A 123 0.90 -1.58 2.07
CA ASP A 123 0.82 -3.03 2.17
C ASP A 123 0.31 -3.68 0.87
N ALA A 124 -0.69 -3.08 0.21
CA ALA A 124 -1.14 -3.53 -1.11
C ALA A 124 -0.04 -3.40 -2.20
N LEU A 125 0.76 -2.32 -2.16
CA LEU A 125 1.91 -2.14 -3.04
C LEU A 125 3.00 -3.19 -2.79
N VAL A 126 3.32 -3.46 -1.53
CA VAL A 126 4.31 -4.47 -1.14
C VAL A 126 3.85 -5.85 -1.58
N LYS A 127 2.59 -6.22 -1.35
CA LYS A 127 2.02 -7.49 -1.84
C LYS A 127 2.16 -7.64 -3.36
N ALA A 128 1.92 -6.55 -4.12
CA ALA A 128 2.09 -6.55 -5.57
C ALA A 128 3.58 -6.62 -5.99
N ALA A 129 4.47 -5.98 -5.23
CA ALA A 129 5.91 -6.00 -5.45
C ALA A 129 6.48 -7.40 -5.23
N MET A 130 6.11 -8.06 -4.12
CA MET A 130 6.51 -9.44 -3.81
C MET A 130 6.03 -10.45 -4.86
N ALA A 131 4.90 -10.20 -5.51
CA ALA A 131 4.35 -11.06 -6.56
C ALA A 131 4.97 -10.80 -7.95
N ARG A 132 5.85 -9.81 -8.10
CA ARG A 132 6.45 -9.44 -9.39
C ARG A 132 7.50 -10.46 -9.81
N ASP A 133 7.33 -11.05 -11.00
CA ASP A 133 8.40 -11.83 -11.63
C ASP A 133 9.56 -10.92 -12.09
N LEU A 134 10.69 -11.01 -11.38
CA LEU A 134 11.94 -10.31 -11.70
C LEU A 134 12.98 -11.19 -12.40
N SER A 135 12.68 -12.45 -12.72
CA SER A 135 13.63 -13.38 -13.38
C SER A 135 14.18 -12.85 -14.71
N ARG A 136 13.43 -11.97 -15.36
CA ARG A 136 13.80 -11.27 -16.61
C ARG A 136 14.96 -10.29 -16.44
N PHE A 137 15.28 -9.92 -15.21
CA PHE A 137 16.40 -9.05 -14.83
C PHE A 137 17.53 -9.87 -14.18
N GLY A 138 17.59 -11.19 -14.44
CA GLY A 138 18.38 -12.21 -13.72
C GLY A 138 19.83 -11.86 -13.33
N PRO A 139 20.43 -12.68 -12.45
CA PRO A 139 21.69 -12.36 -11.78
C PRO A 139 22.79 -12.13 -12.81
N ARG A 140 23.57 -11.06 -12.61
CA ARG A 140 24.88 -10.91 -13.25
C ARG A 140 25.95 -11.45 -12.33
#